data_AF-A0A3N0C671-F1
#
_entry.id   AF-A0A3N0C671-F1
#
_cell.length_a   1.000
_cell.length_b   1.000
_cell.length_c   1.000
_cell.angle_alpha   90.00
_cell.angle_beta   90.00
_cell.angle_gamma   90.00
#
_symmetry.space_group_name_H-M   'P 1'
#
loop_
_entity.id
_entity.type
_entity.pdbx_description
1 polymer ?
#
loop_
_entity_poly.entity_id
_entity_poly.type
_entity_poly.pdbx_seq_one_letter_code
_entity_poly.pdbx_strand_id
1 'polypeptide(L)' 'MKKILLIVLCFFLPPVAVWLHQGLNKKVLWAFLWQLLGHVPGVIYSLLVVLKAKPVNS' A
#
# COMPACT_ATOMS: atom_id res chain seq x y z
N MET A 1 0.55 16.91 0.01
CA MET A 1 1.24 16.78 -1.29
C MET A 1 1.91 15.42 -1.54
N LYS A 2 1.84 14.42 -0.63
CA LYS A 2 2.53 13.11 -0.78
C LYS A 2 1.69 11.99 -1.43
N LYS A 3 0.39 12.24 -1.70
CA LYS A 3 -0.55 11.21 -2.17
C LYS A 3 -0.22 10.71 -3.57
N ILE A 4 0.19 11.59 -4.48
CA ILE A 4 0.56 11.21 -5.86
C ILE A 4 1.76 10.26 -5.85
N LEU A 5 2.79 10.54 -5.04
CA LEU A 5 3.94 9.63 -4.88
C LEU A 5 3.50 8.25 -4.40
N LEU A 6 2.61 8.17 -3.40
CA LEU A 6 2.09 6.89 -2.90
C LEU A 6 1.27 6.14 -3.96
N ILE A 7 0.50 6.84 -4.79
CA ILE A 7 -0.29 6.24 -5.89
C ILE A 7 0.65 5.65 -6.95
N VAL A 8 1.67 6.39 -7.37
CA VAL A 8 2.67 5.88 -8.33
C VAL A 8 3.42 4.68 -7.74
N LEU A 9 3.80 4.76 -6.47
CA LEU A 9 4.47 3.66 -5.78
C LEU A 9 3.55 2.44 -5.61
N CYS A 10 2.24 2.65 -5.48
CA CYS A 10 1.23 1.60 -5.43
C CYS A 10 1.25 0.69 -6.66
N PHE A 11 1.53 1.26 -7.85
CA PHE A 11 1.62 0.52 -9.11
C PHE A 11 2.95 -0.19 -9.28
N PHE A 12 4.07 0.43 -8.92
CA PHE A 12 5.40 -0.16 -9.10
C PHE A 12 5.77 -1.13 -7.98
N LEU A 13 5.65 -0.69 -6.72
CA LEU A 13 5.99 -1.44 -5.52
C LEU A 13 4.88 -1.27 -4.45
N PRO A 14 3.73 -1.96 -4.63
CA PRO A 14 2.60 -1.92 -3.72
C PRO A 14 2.93 -2.15 -2.23
N PRO A 15 3.75 -3.14 -1.81
CA PRO A 15 4.08 -3.31 -0.39
C PRO A 15 4.86 -2.11 0.19
N VAL A 16 5.70 -1.45 -0.61
CA VAL A 16 6.47 -0.27 -0.19
C VAL A 16 5.54 0.94 -0.02
N ALA A 17 4.55 1.11 -0.91
CA ALA A 17 3.56 2.17 -0.78
C ALA A 17 2.75 2.05 0.52
N VAL A 18 2.33 0.84 0.86
CA VAL A 18 1.61 0.57 2.13
C VAL A 18 2.51 0.79 3.33
N TRP A 19 3.78 0.36 3.25
CA TRP A 19 4.75 0.57 4.34
C TRP A 19 5.02 2.04 4.60
N LEU A 20 5.18 2.86 3.55
CA LEU A 20 5.40 4.29 3.69
C LEU A 20 4.16 5.03 4.23
N HIS A 21 2.95 4.51 3.95
CA HIS A 21 1.70 5.11 4.43
C HIS A 21 1.32 4.69 5.86
N GLN A 22 1.57 3.44 6.25
CA GLN A 22 1.09 2.84 7.51
C GLN A 22 2.21 2.42 8.47
N GLY A 23 3.48 2.48 8.05
CA GLY A 23 4.60 1.87 8.75
C GLY A 23 4.65 0.35 8.62
N LEU A 24 5.57 -0.29 9.34
CA LEU A 24 5.70 -1.76 9.44
C LEU A 24 4.50 -2.30 10.22
N ASN A 25 3.49 -2.76 9.50
CA ASN A 25 2.23 -3.23 10.05
C ASN A 25 1.75 -4.49 9.33
N LYS A 26 0.78 -5.21 9.91
CA LYS A 26 0.25 -6.45 9.30
C LYS A 26 -0.33 -6.23 7.88
N LYS A 27 -0.75 -4.99 7.58
CA LYS A 27 -1.21 -4.58 6.24
C LYS A 27 -0.12 -4.67 5.17
N VAL A 28 1.14 -4.39 5.51
CA VAL A 28 2.28 -4.51 4.57
C VAL A 28 2.52 -5.98 4.23
N LEU A 29 2.44 -6.84 5.24
CA LEU A 29 2.56 -8.28 5.06
C LEU A 29 1.43 -8.83 4.18
N TRP A 30 0.20 -8.32 4.37
CA TRP A 30 -0.92 -8.64 3.50
C TRP A 30 -0.70 -8.16 2.07
N ALA A 31 -0.26 -6.92 1.88
CA ALA A 31 0.06 -6.39 0.55
C ALA A 31 1.13 -7.25 -0.16
N PHE A 32 2.13 -7.73 0.60
CA PHE A 32 3.16 -8.63 0.09
C PHE A 32 2.59 -10.00 -0.30
N LEU A 33 1.68 -10.55 0.51
CA LEU A 33 1.01 -11.82 0.24
C LEU A 33 0.12 -11.74 -1.02
N TRP A 34 -0.65 -10.65 -1.14
CA TRP A 34 -1.45 -10.36 -2.33
C TRP A 34 -0.57 -10.17 -3.57
N GLN A 35 0.59 -9.52 -3.42
CA GLN A 35 1.57 -9.37 -4.51
C GLN A 35 2.12 -10.71 -4.98
N LEU A 36 2.31 -11.67 -4.06
CA LEU A 36 2.79 -13.02 -4.35
C LEU A 36 1.74 -13.86 -5.09
N LEU A 37 0.45 -13.65 -4.79
CA LEU A 37 -0.68 -14.22 -5.53
C LEU A 37 -0.83 -13.61 -6.93
N GLY A 38 -0.41 -12.36 -7.11
CA GLY A 38 -0.36 -11.69 -8.40
C GLY A 38 -0.19 -10.17 -8.26
N HIS A 39 0.35 -9.55 -9.29
CA HIS A 39 0.60 -8.11 -9.27
C HIS A 39 -0.70 -7.29 -9.15
N VAL A 40 -1.72 -7.64 -9.94
CA VAL A 40 -3.01 -6.93 -9.97
C VAL A 40 -3.68 -6.86 -8.60
N PRO A 41 -3.91 -7.97 -7.87
CA PRO A 41 -4.57 -7.89 -6.58
C PRO A 41 -3.74 -7.18 -5.50
N GLY A 42 -2.40 -7.23 -5.58
CA GLY A 42 -1.52 -6.44 -4.72
C GLY A 42 -1.68 -4.93 -4.90
N VAL A 43 -1.80 -4.47 -6.15
CA VAL A 43 -2.07 -3.04 -6.47
C VAL A 43 -3.46 -2.62 -5.97
N ILE A 44 -4.50 -3.44 -6.16
CA ILE A 44 -5.86 -3.13 -5.68
C ILE A 44 -5.88 -3.03 -4.15
N TYR A 45 -5.27 -3.99 -3.45
CA TYR A 45 -5.22 -4.01 -1.98
C TYR A 45 -4.50 -2.78 -1.43
N SER A 46 -3.35 -2.43 -2.01
CA SER A 46 -2.56 -1.28 -1.57
C SER A 46 -3.28 0.05 -1.85
N LEU A 47 -3.99 0.19 -2.97
CA LEU A 47 -4.86 1.34 -3.25
C LEU A 47 -6.00 1.45 -2.22
N LEU A 48 -6.68 0.34 -1.92
CA LEU A 48 -7.73 0.30 -0.89
C LEU A 48 -7.19 0.74 0.48
N VAL A 49 -6.00 0.26 0.86
CA VAL A 49 -5.36 0.66 2.11
C VAL A 49 -5.01 2.13 2.09
N VAL A 50 -4.38 2.66 1.04
CA VAL A 50 -4.00 4.08 0.94
C VAL A 50 -5.21 5.01 0.91
N LEU A 51 -6.29 4.62 0.22
CA LEU A 51 -7.50 5.44 0.10
C LEU A 51 -8.35 5.41 1.37
N LYS A 52 -8.42 4.27 2.07
CA LYS A 52 -9.27 4.08 3.26
C LYS A 52 -8.55 4.33 4.58
N ALA A 53 -7.22 4.33 4.59
CA ALA A 53 -6.44 4.55 5.79
C ALA A 53 -6.40 6.01 6.22
N LYS A 54 -6.87 6.27 7.45
CA LYS A 54 -6.50 7.49 8.16
C LYS A 54 -5.00 7.43 8.50
N PRO A 55 -4.18 8.45 8.18
CA PRO A 55 -2.76 8.44 8.53
C PRO A 55 -2.62 8.36 10.05
N VAL A 56 -1.69 7.52 10.53
CA VAL A 56 -1.47 7.23 11.97
C VAL A 56 -0.91 8.42 12.76
N ASN A 57 -0.72 9.57 12.12
CA ASN A 57 -0.20 10.82 12.69
C ASN A 57 -1.32 11.83 12.96
N SER A 58 -2.41 11.40 13.60
CA SER A 58 -3.45 12.28 14.16
C SER A 58 -3.48 12.11 15.66
#